data_AF-E0S4W2-F1
#
_entry.id   AF-E0S4W2-F1
#
_cell.length_a   1.000
_cell.length_b   1.000
_cell.length_c   1.000
_cell.angle_alpha   90.00
_cell.angle_beta   90.00
_cell.angle_gamma   90.00
#
_symmetry.space_group_name_H-M   'P 1'
#
loop_
_entity.id
_entity.type
_entity.pdbx_description
1 polymer ?
#
loop_
_entity_poly.entity_id
_entity_poly.type
_entity_poly.pdbx_seq_one_letter_code
_entity_poly.pdbx_strand_id
1 'polypeptide(L)'
;MSKKRKSFKFNSNRAAIVIPLCAGVVAACGVTGAVLYLSGPKKEVPSAEIEPAISTATLQDEEKPNYISETNYKGHLSEYPELYEIPFRKSDAYICNKDFYREHYEIFEECETDATTFMETLFNVNYRNIAADQNGFVSDVMLNSDYEVYITKNFGTEEEDTIYLYDYIEELSDYFIENQVEMEAKFYTDDSLVYSDFYTFVRGELVFTIYSSEDESSEYKVGEQYQIPYEVAMQRTPSNPDNRTVCSFGLATDATFFLTP
;
A
#
# COMPACT_ATOMS: atom_id res chain seq x y z
N MET A 1 -15.34 29.50 2.46
CA MET A 1 -14.38 29.34 1.35
C MET A 1 -14.20 27.84 1.11
N SER A 2 -14.52 27.35 -0.08
CA SER A 2 -14.44 25.92 -0.41
C SER A 2 -12.98 25.59 -0.79
N LYS A 3 -12.30 24.77 0.02
CA LYS A 3 -11.00 24.17 -0.34
C LYS A 3 -11.28 23.14 -1.45
N LYS A 4 -10.88 23.44 -2.69
CA LYS A 4 -10.95 22.47 -3.79
C LYS A 4 -9.95 21.33 -3.50
N ARG A 5 -10.47 20.13 -3.26
CA ARG A 5 -9.68 18.88 -3.25
C ARG A 5 -9.16 18.64 -4.69
N LYS A 6 -7.85 18.42 -4.85
CA LYS A 6 -7.26 18.00 -6.14
C LYS A 6 -6.98 16.50 -6.03
N SER A 7 -7.72 15.66 -6.77
CA SER A 7 -7.30 14.28 -7.00
C SER A 7 -6.24 14.27 -8.11
N PHE A 8 -5.10 13.65 -7.84
CA PHE A 8 -4.01 13.56 -8.82
C PHE A 8 -4.22 12.33 -9.71
N LYS A 9 -4.21 12.55 -11.03
CA LYS A 9 -4.13 11.46 -12.01
C LYS A 9 -2.65 11.12 -12.20
N PHE A 10 -2.25 9.92 -11.80
CA PHE A 10 -0.90 9.40 -12.00
C PHE A 10 -0.57 9.35 -13.49
N ASN A 11 0.53 9.98 -13.88
CA ASN A 11 1.08 9.91 -15.24
C ASN A 11 2.42 9.18 -15.15
N SER A 12 2.46 7.92 -15.59
CA SER A 12 3.54 6.95 -15.32
C SER A 12 4.87 7.21 -16.05
N ASN A 13 5.23 8.46 -16.34
CA ASN A 13 6.44 8.78 -17.09
C ASN A 13 7.07 10.08 -16.57
N ARG A 14 7.80 9.99 -15.44
CA ARG A 14 9.02 10.75 -15.14
C ARG A 14 9.54 10.37 -13.76
N ALA A 15 10.74 9.81 -13.73
CA ALA A 15 11.57 9.72 -12.54
C ALA A 15 11.89 11.15 -12.06
N ALA A 16 11.17 11.59 -11.05
CA ALA A 16 11.56 12.65 -10.15
C ALA A 16 11.39 12.06 -8.76
N ILE A 17 12.45 12.04 -7.97
CA ILE A 17 12.40 11.59 -6.58
C ILE A 17 11.60 12.67 -5.85
N VAL A 18 10.33 12.33 -5.69
CA VAL A 18 9.30 13.04 -4.93
C VAL A 18 9.53 12.70 -3.46
N ILE A 19 9.00 13.51 -2.51
CA ILE A 19 8.85 13.10 -1.10
C ILE A 19 8.59 11.58 -1.09
N PRO A 20 9.34 10.79 -0.31
CA PRO A 20 9.41 9.33 -0.46
C PRO A 20 8.08 8.59 -0.27
N LEU A 21 6.98 9.33 -0.06
CA LEU A 21 5.61 8.93 -0.38
C LEU A 21 5.48 8.15 -1.71
N CYS A 22 6.21 8.53 -2.77
CA CYS A 22 6.13 7.84 -4.07
C CYS A 22 7.10 6.66 -4.24
N ALA A 23 7.99 6.40 -3.27
CA ALA A 23 8.86 5.23 -3.33
C ALA A 23 8.06 4.00 -2.87
N GLY A 24 7.59 3.20 -3.83
CA GLY A 24 6.96 1.93 -3.51
C GLY A 24 7.95 0.97 -2.85
N VAL A 25 7.52 0.37 -1.75
CA VAL A 25 8.32 -0.50 -0.90
C VAL A 25 7.64 -1.88 -0.85
N VAL A 26 8.40 -2.97 -1.03
CA VAL A 26 7.85 -4.34 -1.20
C VAL A 26 8.51 -5.33 -0.25
N ALA A 27 7.77 -6.09 0.56
CA ALA A 27 8.40 -7.10 1.43
C ALA A 27 9.22 -8.13 0.63
N ALA A 28 10.51 -8.29 0.95
CA ALA A 28 11.39 -9.29 0.37
C ALA A 28 11.60 -10.44 1.37
N CYS A 29 10.70 -11.42 1.38
CA CYS A 29 10.94 -12.61 2.21
C CYS A 29 12.03 -13.50 1.60
N GLY A 30 13.21 -13.51 2.21
CA GLY A 30 14.20 -14.57 2.02
C GLY A 30 13.69 -15.87 2.65
N VAL A 31 13.10 -16.76 1.85
CA VAL A 31 12.72 -18.09 2.31
C VAL A 31 13.98 -18.95 2.48
N THR A 32 14.66 -18.86 3.62
CA THR A 32 15.61 -19.89 4.05
C THR A 32 14.85 -21.11 4.58
N GLY A 33 14.39 -21.95 3.64
CA GLY A 33 14.28 -23.40 3.85
C GLY A 33 12.87 -23.96 4.08
N ALA A 34 12.18 -24.32 3.00
CA ALA A 34 11.72 -25.69 2.70
C ALA A 34 10.70 -25.67 1.56
N VAL A 35 11.16 -26.00 0.35
CA VAL A 35 10.32 -26.37 -0.78
C VAL A 35 9.53 -27.63 -0.42
N LEU A 36 8.19 -27.56 -0.42
CA LEU A 36 7.34 -28.73 -0.73
C LEU A 36 6.49 -28.42 -1.96
N TYR A 37 7.17 -28.60 -3.09
CA TYR A 37 6.61 -28.90 -4.40
C TYR A 37 5.65 -30.10 -4.27
N LEU A 38 4.36 -29.91 -4.55
CA LEU A 38 3.49 -31.00 -4.98
C LEU A 38 3.06 -30.74 -6.43
N SER A 39 3.82 -31.37 -7.32
CA SER A 39 3.54 -31.52 -8.75
C SER A 39 2.19 -32.21 -8.98
N GLY A 40 1.39 -31.69 -9.92
CA GLY A 40 0.27 -32.37 -10.58
C GLY A 40 0.04 -31.74 -11.97
N PRO A 41 -0.32 -32.52 -13.02
CA PRO A 41 0.35 -32.44 -14.32
C PRO A 41 -0.16 -31.36 -15.29
N LYS A 42 0.75 -30.97 -16.19
CA LYS A 42 0.53 -30.11 -17.36
C LYS A 42 -0.39 -30.75 -18.42
N LYS A 43 -1.29 -29.88 -18.93
CA LYS A 43 -1.83 -29.73 -20.30
C LYS A 43 -2.44 -30.93 -21.01
N GLU A 44 -3.64 -30.71 -21.57
CA GLU A 44 -3.88 -30.84 -23.01
C GLU A 44 -5.04 -29.95 -23.46
N VAL A 45 -4.78 -29.12 -24.48
CA VAL A 45 -5.76 -28.34 -25.24
C VAL A 45 -6.17 -29.19 -26.44
N PRO A 46 -7.46 -29.20 -26.83
CA PRO A 46 -7.82 -29.43 -28.23
C PRO A 46 -8.29 -28.13 -28.88
N SER A 47 -7.63 -27.84 -30.00
CA SER A 47 -7.93 -26.82 -31.01
C SER A 47 -9.14 -27.24 -31.87
N ALA A 48 -10.07 -26.31 -32.13
CA ALA A 48 -11.00 -26.21 -33.28
C ALA A 48 -12.05 -25.14 -32.91
N GLU A 49 -12.58 -24.25 -33.74
CA GLU A 49 -12.55 -23.98 -35.18
C GLU A 49 -13.05 -22.52 -35.34
N ILE A 50 -12.56 -21.81 -36.35
CA ILE A 50 -12.97 -20.43 -36.67
C ILE A 50 -14.16 -20.50 -37.63
N GLU A 51 -15.26 -19.81 -37.35
CA GLU A 51 -16.06 -19.15 -38.40
C GLU A 51 -16.62 -17.79 -37.94
N PRO A 52 -16.78 -16.81 -38.85
CA PRO A 52 -16.94 -15.40 -38.51
C PRO A 52 -18.40 -14.95 -38.56
N ALA A 53 -18.79 -14.06 -37.64
CA ALA A 53 -20.00 -13.24 -37.81
C ALA A 53 -19.74 -11.82 -37.29
N ILE A 54 -19.68 -10.90 -38.24
CA ILE A 54 -19.66 -9.46 -38.00
C ILE A 54 -21.04 -9.07 -37.44
N SER A 55 -21.08 -8.42 -36.28
CA SER A 55 -22.21 -7.54 -35.92
C SER A 55 -21.69 -6.32 -35.17
N THR A 56 -21.93 -5.17 -35.79
CA THR A 56 -21.61 -3.81 -35.37
C THR A 56 -22.40 -3.37 -34.13
N ALA A 57 -21.80 -2.38 -33.44
CA ALA A 57 -22.34 -1.54 -32.36
C ALA A 57 -22.50 -2.26 -31.01
N THR A 58 -21.77 -1.87 -29.97
CA THR A 58 -21.83 -0.54 -29.35
C THR A 58 -20.50 -0.29 -28.66
N LEU A 59 -19.92 0.90 -28.78
CA LEU A 59 -18.91 1.37 -27.83
C LEU A 59 -19.62 1.46 -26.48
N GLN A 60 -19.61 0.38 -25.72
CA GLN A 60 -19.87 0.44 -24.30
C GLN A 60 -18.72 1.28 -23.75
N ASP A 61 -19.04 2.39 -23.09
CA ASP A 61 -18.17 2.91 -22.04
C ASP A 61 -17.73 1.68 -21.23
N GLU A 62 -16.45 1.32 -21.30
CA GLU A 62 -15.91 0.26 -20.46
C GLU A 62 -16.19 0.71 -19.03
N GLU A 63 -17.20 0.08 -18.42
CA GLU A 63 -17.59 0.32 -17.04
C GLU A 63 -16.33 0.06 -16.22
N LYS A 64 -15.70 1.11 -15.70
CA LYS A 64 -14.49 0.98 -14.91
C LYS A 64 -14.74 -0.10 -13.85
N PRO A 65 -13.85 -1.10 -13.70
CA PRO A 65 -14.06 -2.16 -12.74
C PRO A 65 -14.18 -1.53 -11.35
N ASN A 66 -15.32 -1.76 -10.70
CA ASN A 66 -15.57 -1.32 -9.34
C ASN A 66 -15.55 -2.55 -8.43
N TYR A 67 -14.58 -2.60 -7.54
CA TYR A 67 -14.32 -3.74 -6.68
C TYR A 67 -15.22 -3.80 -5.43
N ILE A 68 -16.18 -2.87 -5.28
CA ILE A 68 -17.22 -2.91 -4.23
C ILE A 68 -17.94 -4.26 -4.19
N SER A 69 -18.14 -4.92 -5.34
CA SER A 69 -18.83 -6.23 -5.36
C SER A 69 -18.07 -7.34 -4.63
N GLU A 70 -16.76 -7.16 -4.42
CA GLU A 70 -15.87 -8.11 -3.74
C GLU A 70 -15.68 -7.79 -2.25
N THR A 71 -16.28 -6.69 -1.77
CA THR A 71 -16.11 -6.21 -0.39
C THR A 71 -17.42 -6.16 0.40
N ASN A 72 -17.33 -6.22 1.73
CA ASN A 72 -18.47 -6.09 2.63
C ASN A 72 -19.00 -4.64 2.73
N TYR A 73 -18.62 -3.76 1.80
CA TYR A 73 -18.90 -2.32 1.80
C TYR A 73 -20.38 -2.01 1.97
N LYS A 74 -20.68 -1.14 2.95
CA LYS A 74 -22.04 -0.77 3.36
C LYS A 74 -22.43 0.66 2.95
N GLY A 75 -21.60 1.35 2.16
CA GLY A 75 -21.85 2.74 1.76
C GLY A 75 -21.38 3.81 2.76
N HIS A 76 -20.70 3.43 3.85
CA HIS A 76 -20.30 4.37 4.90
C HIS A 76 -19.05 5.19 4.55
N LEU A 77 -18.10 4.66 3.76
CA LEU A 77 -17.00 5.46 3.20
C LEU A 77 -17.45 6.28 1.98
N SER A 78 -18.39 7.20 2.20
CA SER A 78 -18.77 8.18 1.19
C SER A 78 -17.65 9.16 0.81
N GLU A 79 -16.54 9.17 1.58
CA GLU A 79 -15.46 10.14 1.42
C GLU A 79 -14.38 9.73 0.40
N TYR A 80 -14.18 8.43 0.14
CA TYR A 80 -13.07 7.91 -0.71
C TYR A 80 -13.51 6.76 -1.64
N PRO A 81 -14.54 6.96 -2.50
CA PRO A 81 -15.03 5.91 -3.40
C PRO A 81 -13.98 5.47 -4.43
N GLU A 82 -12.98 6.32 -4.71
CA GLU A 82 -11.92 6.01 -5.68
C GLU A 82 -11.06 4.80 -5.28
N LEU A 83 -10.97 4.47 -3.99
CA LEU A 83 -10.22 3.29 -3.51
C LEU A 83 -10.74 1.96 -4.07
N TYR A 84 -12.04 1.89 -4.39
CA TYR A 84 -12.66 0.71 -5.01
C TYR A 84 -12.61 0.72 -6.53
N GLU A 85 -12.14 1.81 -7.17
CA GLU A 85 -11.81 1.80 -8.61
C GLU A 85 -10.43 1.18 -8.86
N ILE A 86 -9.59 1.11 -7.82
CA ILE A 86 -8.26 0.51 -7.89
C ILE A 86 -8.39 -1.01 -7.76
N PRO A 87 -7.87 -1.80 -8.71
CA PRO A 87 -7.84 -3.26 -8.58
C PRO A 87 -7.17 -3.72 -7.29
N PHE A 88 -7.82 -4.64 -6.57
CA PHE A 88 -7.10 -5.48 -5.62
C PHE A 88 -6.14 -6.37 -6.39
N ARG A 89 -4.94 -6.56 -5.85
CA ARG A 89 -3.98 -7.50 -6.41
C ARG A 89 -4.42 -8.91 -6.06
N LYS A 90 -4.32 -9.82 -7.03
CA LYS A 90 -4.86 -11.19 -6.90
C LYS A 90 -3.85 -12.20 -7.39
N SER A 91 -3.25 -12.96 -6.48
CA SER A 91 -2.59 -14.22 -6.80
C SER A 91 -3.58 -15.40 -6.72
N ASP A 92 -3.09 -16.62 -6.93
CA ASP A 92 -3.88 -17.85 -6.71
C ASP A 92 -4.29 -18.04 -5.23
N ALA A 93 -3.63 -17.34 -4.29
CA ALA A 93 -3.95 -17.34 -2.86
C ALA A 93 -4.94 -16.22 -2.46
N TYR A 94 -5.40 -15.40 -3.40
CA TYR A 94 -6.28 -14.28 -3.11
C TYR A 94 -7.63 -14.73 -2.53
N ILE A 95 -8.01 -14.12 -1.42
CA ILE A 95 -9.32 -14.23 -0.79
C ILE A 95 -9.94 -12.84 -0.78
N CYS A 96 -11.07 -12.70 -1.48
CA CYS A 96 -11.77 -11.42 -1.52
C CYS A 96 -12.24 -11.01 -0.12
N ASN A 97 -12.37 -9.70 0.10
CA ASN A 97 -12.74 -9.13 1.40
C ASN A 97 -14.01 -9.77 1.99
N LYS A 98 -15.08 -10.00 1.19
CA LYS A 98 -16.32 -10.64 1.70
C LYS A 98 -16.09 -12.02 2.30
N ASP A 99 -15.31 -12.84 1.60
CA ASP A 99 -15.03 -14.21 2.03
C ASP A 99 -14.06 -14.21 3.22
N PHE A 100 -13.04 -13.36 3.16
CA PHE A 100 -12.07 -13.19 4.26
C PHE A 100 -12.76 -12.69 5.54
N TYR A 101 -13.61 -11.68 5.45
CA TYR A 101 -14.38 -11.14 6.56
C TYR A 101 -15.30 -12.20 7.18
N ARG A 102 -15.95 -13.04 6.37
CA ARG A 102 -16.83 -14.09 6.89
C ARG A 102 -16.08 -15.10 7.78
N GLU A 103 -14.82 -15.36 7.48
CA GLU A 103 -14.01 -16.38 8.14
C GLU A 103 -13.12 -15.81 9.25
N HIS A 104 -12.80 -14.51 9.18
CA HIS A 104 -11.79 -13.86 10.03
C HIS A 104 -12.17 -12.43 10.47
N TYR A 105 -13.46 -12.11 10.64
CA TYR A 105 -13.90 -10.75 11.01
C TYR A 105 -13.23 -10.21 12.29
N GLU A 106 -12.82 -11.09 13.20
CA GLU A 106 -12.23 -10.73 14.49
C GLU A 106 -10.91 -9.97 14.42
N ILE A 107 -10.16 -10.09 13.31
CA ILE A 107 -8.86 -9.41 13.14
C ILE A 107 -8.94 -8.09 12.36
N PHE A 108 -10.11 -7.73 11.83
CA PHE A 108 -10.23 -6.56 10.93
C PHE A 108 -9.97 -5.26 11.68
N GLU A 109 -10.56 -5.10 12.88
CA GLU A 109 -10.35 -3.91 13.72
C GLU A 109 -8.87 -3.74 14.11
N GLU A 110 -8.16 -4.83 14.39
CA GLU A 110 -6.72 -4.83 14.66
C GLU A 110 -5.93 -4.39 13.42
N CYS A 111 -6.19 -5.00 12.26
CA CYS A 111 -5.51 -4.65 11.01
C CYS A 111 -5.71 -3.17 10.65
N GLU A 112 -6.94 -2.65 10.78
CA GLU A 112 -7.25 -1.24 10.56
C GLU A 112 -6.50 -0.33 11.52
N THR A 113 -6.49 -0.68 12.81
CA THR A 113 -5.84 0.12 13.87
C THR A 113 -4.34 0.17 13.67
N ASP A 114 -3.72 -0.98 13.39
CA ASP A 114 -2.27 -1.09 13.24
C ASP A 114 -1.78 -0.37 11.98
N ALA A 115 -2.49 -0.55 10.85
CA ALA A 115 -2.16 0.15 9.61
C ALA A 115 -2.33 1.67 9.77
N THR A 116 -3.40 2.11 10.43
CA THR A 116 -3.63 3.53 10.72
C THR A 116 -2.53 4.09 11.61
N THR A 117 -2.21 3.40 12.70
CA THR A 117 -1.17 3.84 13.66
C THR A 117 0.19 3.89 12.98
N PHE A 118 0.54 2.89 12.18
CA PHE A 118 1.79 2.86 11.43
C PHE A 118 1.88 4.05 10.46
N MET A 119 0.88 4.23 9.59
CA MET A 119 0.89 5.28 8.56
C MET A 119 0.86 6.68 9.18
N GLU A 120 0.08 6.90 10.24
CA GLU A 120 0.02 8.20 10.91
C GLU A 120 1.29 8.50 11.70
N THR A 121 1.88 7.54 12.40
CA THR A 121 3.17 7.74 13.09
C THR A 121 4.28 8.09 12.10
N LEU A 122 4.31 7.41 10.96
CA LEU A 122 5.34 7.62 9.93
C LEU A 122 5.24 8.99 9.25
N PHE A 123 4.03 9.47 8.97
CA PHE A 123 3.81 10.65 8.12
C PHE A 123 3.33 11.90 8.87
N ASN A 124 2.88 11.81 10.11
CA ASN A 124 2.53 12.97 10.93
C ASN A 124 3.79 13.51 11.62
N VAL A 125 4.62 14.21 10.85
CA VAL A 125 6.00 14.53 11.23
C VAL A 125 6.21 16.01 11.54
N ASN A 126 7.05 16.26 12.53
CA ASN A 126 7.69 17.55 12.76
C ASN A 126 9.19 17.32 12.87
N TYR A 127 9.95 17.81 11.89
CA TYR A 127 11.38 17.57 11.82
C TYR A 127 12.16 17.96 13.09
N ARG A 128 11.70 18.96 13.86
CA ARG A 128 12.36 19.37 15.11
C ARG A 128 12.20 18.33 16.21
N ASN A 129 11.05 17.67 16.26
CA ASN A 129 10.81 16.57 17.20
C ASN A 129 11.66 15.35 16.83
N ILE A 130 11.69 15.01 15.54
CA ILE A 130 12.52 13.89 15.04
C ILE A 130 14.00 14.19 15.29
N ALA A 131 14.49 15.40 14.99
CA ALA A 131 15.88 15.79 15.26
C ALA A 131 16.25 15.79 16.76
N ALA A 132 15.27 15.93 17.65
CA ALA A 132 15.49 15.87 19.10
C ALA A 132 15.54 14.43 19.65
N ASP A 133 14.82 13.49 19.02
CA ASP A 133 14.79 12.08 19.40
C ASP A 133 14.49 11.16 18.20
N GLN A 134 15.49 11.03 17.33
CA GLN A 134 15.35 10.26 16.08
C GLN A 134 15.16 8.77 16.37
N ASN A 135 15.91 8.23 17.34
CA ASN A 135 15.77 6.84 17.77
C ASN A 135 14.38 6.55 18.34
N GLY A 136 13.81 7.49 19.11
CA GLY A 136 12.43 7.41 19.60
C GLY A 136 11.42 7.36 18.46
N PHE A 137 11.55 8.26 17.48
CA PHE A 137 10.69 8.26 16.29
C PHE A 137 10.73 6.92 15.53
N VAL A 138 11.94 6.41 15.22
CA VAL A 138 12.09 5.12 14.50
C VAL A 138 11.50 3.99 15.35
N SER A 139 11.76 3.98 16.66
CA SER A 139 11.20 2.96 17.56
C SER A 139 9.68 2.98 17.58
N ASP A 140 9.05 4.16 17.62
CA ASP A 140 7.60 4.33 17.64
C ASP A 140 6.94 3.85 16.34
N VAL A 141 7.53 4.15 15.17
CA VAL A 141 7.06 3.62 13.88
C VAL A 141 7.17 2.09 13.86
N MET A 142 8.28 1.56 14.37
CA MET A 142 8.56 0.13 14.36
C MET A 142 7.78 -0.66 15.42
N LEU A 143 7.05 -0.04 16.36
CA LEU A 143 6.19 -0.73 17.33
C LEU A 143 5.11 -1.59 16.65
N ASN A 144 4.62 -1.16 15.49
CA ASN A 144 3.61 -1.87 14.70
C ASN A 144 4.21 -2.63 13.51
N SER A 145 5.54 -2.77 13.47
CA SER A 145 6.29 -3.38 12.38
C SER A 145 7.26 -4.44 12.88
N ASP A 146 7.94 -5.11 11.96
CA ASP A 146 8.93 -6.12 12.27
C ASP A 146 10.33 -5.67 11.79
N TYR A 147 11.29 -5.66 12.72
CA TYR A 147 12.68 -5.24 12.48
C TYR A 147 13.43 -6.16 11.53
N GLU A 148 13.01 -7.42 11.40
CA GLU A 148 13.67 -8.41 10.55
C GLU A 148 13.10 -8.42 9.12
N VAL A 149 12.14 -7.53 8.82
CA VAL A 149 11.54 -7.46 7.50
C VAL A 149 12.42 -6.67 6.54
N TYR A 150 12.73 -7.32 5.41
CA TYR A 150 13.28 -6.65 4.25
C TYR A 150 12.18 -6.08 3.39
N ILE A 151 12.51 -4.97 2.77
CA ILE A 151 11.70 -4.34 1.76
C ILE A 151 12.53 -3.98 0.53
N THR A 152 11.91 -3.99 -0.65
CA THR A 152 12.51 -3.56 -1.91
C THR A 152 11.93 -2.21 -2.30
N LYS A 153 12.76 -1.16 -2.27
CA LYS A 153 12.40 0.17 -2.78
C LYS A 153 12.56 0.22 -4.30
N ASN A 154 11.74 1.03 -4.96
CA ASN A 154 11.79 1.28 -6.40
C ASN A 154 11.78 -0.01 -7.25
N PHE A 155 11.04 -1.02 -6.80
CA PHE A 155 10.97 -2.33 -7.46
C PHE A 155 10.60 -2.21 -8.94
N GLY A 156 11.31 -2.95 -9.78
CA GLY A 156 11.14 -2.95 -11.24
C GLY A 156 11.77 -1.75 -11.95
N THR A 157 12.58 -0.95 -11.25
CA THR A 157 13.34 0.16 -11.83
C THR A 157 14.84 -0.09 -11.77
N GLU A 158 15.64 0.76 -12.44
CA GLU A 158 17.11 0.69 -12.36
C GLU A 158 17.66 1.06 -10.98
N GLU A 159 16.84 1.67 -10.12
CA GLU A 159 17.17 2.09 -8.75
C GLU A 159 16.59 1.14 -7.69
N GLU A 160 16.21 -0.08 -8.10
CA GLU A 160 15.74 -1.12 -7.21
C GLU A 160 16.80 -1.48 -6.16
N ASP A 161 16.40 -1.49 -4.90
CA ASP A 161 17.28 -1.81 -3.79
C ASP A 161 16.51 -2.48 -2.66
N THR A 162 17.11 -3.50 -2.03
CA THR A 162 16.48 -4.27 -0.94
C THR A 162 17.20 -3.98 0.37
N ILE A 163 16.47 -3.40 1.31
CA ILE A 163 16.96 -2.91 2.60
C ILE A 163 16.04 -3.38 3.72
N TYR A 164 16.46 -3.26 4.99
CA TYR A 164 15.54 -3.52 6.08
C TYR A 164 14.49 -2.40 6.17
N LEU A 165 13.26 -2.73 6.59
CA LEU A 165 12.24 -1.74 6.86
C LEU A 165 12.75 -0.69 7.86
N TYR A 166 13.44 -1.14 8.89
CA TYR A 166 14.11 -0.27 9.86
C TYR A 166 15.05 0.75 9.19
N ASP A 167 15.96 0.29 8.33
CA ASP A 167 16.92 1.16 7.63
C ASP A 167 16.19 2.17 6.73
N TYR A 168 15.10 1.77 6.10
CA TYR A 168 14.27 2.69 5.31
C TYR A 168 13.58 3.74 6.17
N ILE A 169 13.05 3.38 7.34
CA ILE A 169 12.47 4.36 8.27
C ILE A 169 13.55 5.31 8.79
N GLU A 170 14.78 4.83 9.03
CA GLU A 170 15.93 5.70 9.31
C GLU A 170 16.20 6.68 8.16
N GLU A 171 16.29 6.19 6.91
CA GLU A 171 16.45 7.04 5.71
C GLU A 171 15.33 8.10 5.59
N LEU A 172 14.08 7.72 5.87
CA LEU A 172 12.93 8.65 5.90
C LEU A 172 13.07 9.70 6.99
N SER A 173 13.52 9.30 8.18
CA SER A 173 13.71 10.21 9.31
C SER A 173 14.79 11.26 9.02
N ASP A 174 15.91 10.83 8.41
CA ASP A 174 16.97 11.72 7.94
C ASP A 174 16.43 12.69 6.89
N TYR A 175 15.67 12.18 5.92
CA TYR A 175 15.02 13.00 4.90
C TYR A 175 14.13 14.09 5.51
N PHE A 176 13.30 13.76 6.51
CA PHE A 176 12.43 14.73 7.16
C PHE A 176 13.22 15.81 7.91
N ILE A 177 14.34 15.43 8.56
CA ILE A 177 15.23 16.36 9.26
C ILE A 177 15.92 17.29 8.27
N GLU A 178 16.59 16.73 7.26
CA GLU A 178 17.38 17.46 6.28
C GLU A 178 16.53 18.46 5.48
N ASN A 179 15.32 18.07 5.11
CA ASN A 179 14.40 18.89 4.33
C ASN A 179 13.42 19.69 5.20
N GLN A 180 13.62 19.73 6.52
CA GLN A 180 12.81 20.49 7.49
C GLN A 180 11.29 20.29 7.30
N VAL A 181 10.89 19.03 7.14
CA VAL A 181 9.52 18.66 6.82
C VAL A 181 8.63 18.79 8.07
N GLU A 182 7.54 19.54 7.92
CA GLU A 182 6.41 19.53 8.86
C GLU A 182 5.16 19.12 8.10
N MET A 183 4.54 18.02 8.50
CA MET A 183 3.42 17.41 7.80
C MET A 183 2.41 16.89 8.82
N GLU A 184 1.13 17.20 8.59
CA GLU A 184 0.02 16.56 9.28
C GLU A 184 -0.63 15.60 8.31
N ALA A 185 -0.72 14.33 8.72
CA ALA A 185 -1.26 13.25 7.92
C ALA A 185 -2.31 12.47 8.71
N LYS A 186 -3.31 11.95 8.00
CA LYS A 186 -4.33 11.06 8.54
C LYS A 186 -4.61 9.95 7.55
N PHE A 187 -4.68 8.71 8.03
CA PHE A 187 -4.94 7.54 7.20
C PHE A 187 -6.39 7.10 7.37
N TYR A 188 -7.12 7.00 6.25
CA TYR A 188 -8.52 6.59 6.24
C TYR A 188 -8.66 5.21 5.61
N THR A 189 -9.16 4.26 6.39
CA THR A 189 -9.43 2.87 5.99
C THR A 189 -10.74 2.39 6.64
N ASP A 190 -11.23 1.22 6.24
CA ASP A 190 -12.34 0.52 6.89
C ASP A 190 -12.26 -1.00 6.64
N ASP A 191 -13.15 -1.74 7.31
CA ASP A 191 -13.25 -3.19 7.21
C ASP A 191 -13.43 -3.69 5.77
N SER A 192 -14.07 -2.91 4.88
CA SER A 192 -14.27 -3.29 3.48
C SER A 192 -13.03 -3.16 2.60
N LEU A 193 -11.95 -2.57 3.11
CA LEU A 193 -10.67 -2.39 2.42
C LEU A 193 -9.58 -3.36 2.88
N VAL A 194 -9.93 -4.31 3.75
CA VAL A 194 -9.04 -5.38 4.22
C VAL A 194 -9.23 -6.64 3.39
N TYR A 195 -8.18 -7.21 2.83
CA TYR A 195 -8.27 -8.45 2.05
C TYR A 195 -7.03 -9.33 2.27
N SER A 196 -7.13 -10.59 1.87
CA SER A 196 -6.03 -11.53 2.01
C SER A 196 -5.50 -11.97 0.65
N ASP A 197 -4.19 -12.09 0.57
CA ASP A 197 -3.48 -12.86 -0.45
C ASP A 197 -2.33 -13.58 0.27
N PHE A 198 -1.07 -13.46 -0.19
CA PHE A 198 0.11 -13.91 0.57
C PHE A 198 0.23 -13.25 1.96
N TYR A 199 -0.21 -12.00 2.06
CA TYR A 199 -0.31 -11.24 3.31
C TYR A 199 -1.76 -10.81 3.55
N THR A 200 -2.02 -10.26 4.73
CA THR A 200 -3.23 -9.46 4.93
C THR A 200 -2.92 -8.02 4.52
N PHE A 201 -3.72 -7.47 3.63
CA PHE A 201 -3.55 -6.13 3.11
C PHE A 201 -4.64 -5.23 3.65
N VAL A 202 -4.26 -4.02 4.04
CA VAL A 202 -5.15 -2.93 4.41
C VAL A 202 -4.94 -1.81 3.42
N ARG A 203 -5.97 -1.49 2.64
CA ARG A 203 -5.96 -0.36 1.74
C ARG A 203 -6.59 0.85 2.40
N GLY A 204 -6.03 2.03 2.17
CA GLY A 204 -6.62 3.26 2.66
C GLY A 204 -6.10 4.48 1.90
N GLU A 205 -6.56 5.64 2.32
CA GLU A 205 -6.15 6.92 1.74
C GLU A 205 -5.39 7.74 2.78
N LEU A 206 -4.14 8.08 2.46
CA LEU A 206 -3.34 9.01 3.24
C LEU A 206 -3.69 10.43 2.79
N VAL A 207 -4.35 11.18 3.68
CA VAL A 207 -4.66 12.59 3.47
C VAL A 207 -3.70 13.42 4.30
N PHE A 208 -2.94 14.29 3.65
CA PHE A 208 -1.91 15.06 4.34
C PHE A 208 -1.82 16.50 3.85
N THR A 209 -1.23 17.36 4.68
CA THR A 209 -0.88 18.73 4.36
C THR A 209 0.53 19.01 4.84
N ILE A 210 1.37 19.53 3.95
CA ILE A 210 2.74 19.94 4.27
C ILE A 210 2.71 21.40 4.70
N TYR A 211 3.18 21.70 5.89
CA TYR A 211 3.27 23.05 6.43
C TYR A 211 4.66 23.67 6.27
N SER A 212 5.70 22.85 6.17
CA SER A 212 7.09 23.26 5.92
C SER A 212 7.82 22.17 5.13
N SER A 213 8.64 22.56 4.17
CA SER A 213 9.61 21.70 3.50
C SER A 213 10.61 22.57 2.72
N GLU A 214 11.89 22.25 2.81
CA GLU A 214 12.98 22.81 2.01
C GLU A 214 13.29 21.97 0.76
N ASP A 215 12.57 20.87 0.53
CA ASP A 215 12.71 20.08 -0.68
C ASP A 215 12.06 20.80 -1.89
N GLU A 216 12.90 21.46 -2.67
CA GLU A 216 12.48 22.14 -3.91
C GLU A 216 12.06 21.16 -5.02
N SER A 217 12.47 19.89 -4.94
CA SER A 217 12.17 18.86 -5.93
C SER A 217 10.80 18.21 -5.74
N SER A 218 10.22 18.34 -4.54
CA SER A 218 8.88 17.84 -4.21
C SER A 218 7.80 18.33 -5.18
N GLU A 219 7.01 17.39 -5.69
CA GLU A 219 5.78 17.70 -6.42
C GLU A 219 4.67 18.24 -5.49
N TYR A 220 4.78 17.97 -4.20
CA TYR A 220 3.85 18.43 -3.16
C TYR A 220 4.24 19.82 -2.66
N LYS A 221 3.27 20.73 -2.66
CA LYS A 221 3.44 22.15 -2.34
C LYS A 221 2.93 22.45 -0.94
N VAL A 222 3.71 23.25 -0.22
CA VAL A 222 3.38 23.74 1.12
C VAL A 222 2.01 24.43 1.13
N GLY A 223 1.17 24.08 2.09
CA GLY A 223 -0.16 24.62 2.30
C GLY A 223 -1.26 24.00 1.42
N GLU A 224 -0.93 23.11 0.48
CA GLU A 224 -1.91 22.31 -0.24
C GLU A 224 -2.17 20.98 0.48
N GLN A 225 -3.41 20.48 0.35
CA GLN A 225 -3.80 19.17 0.86
C GLN A 225 -3.77 18.16 -0.29
N TYR A 226 -3.17 17.00 -0.01
CA TYR A 226 -3.04 15.88 -0.93
C TYR A 226 -3.75 14.66 -0.37
N GLN A 227 -4.13 13.74 -1.27
CA GLN A 227 -4.80 12.49 -0.95
C GLN A 227 -4.18 11.42 -1.85
N ILE A 228 -3.64 10.37 -1.25
CA ILE A 228 -2.89 9.33 -1.94
C ILE A 228 -3.34 7.97 -1.45
N PRO A 229 -3.73 7.05 -2.35
CA PRO A 229 -4.12 5.71 -1.97
C PRO A 229 -2.89 4.85 -1.64
N TYR A 230 -2.88 4.29 -0.44
CA TYR A 230 -1.86 3.37 0.04
C TYR A 230 -2.42 1.99 0.31
N GLU A 231 -1.52 1.03 0.31
CA GLU A 231 -1.76 -0.34 0.71
C GLU A 231 -0.64 -0.75 1.68
N VAL A 232 -1.05 -1.27 2.82
CA VAL A 232 -0.18 -1.74 3.91
C VAL A 232 -0.30 -3.25 3.98
N ALA A 233 0.83 -3.94 3.84
CA ALA A 233 0.91 -5.39 3.97
C ALA A 233 1.28 -5.76 5.40
N MET A 234 0.55 -6.73 5.94
CA MET A 234 0.71 -7.23 7.30
C MET A 234 0.91 -8.74 7.30
N GLN A 235 1.91 -9.19 8.04
CA GLN A 235 2.21 -10.61 8.23
C GLN A 235 2.00 -11.01 9.68
N ARG A 236 1.72 -12.29 9.92
CA ARG A 236 1.77 -12.83 11.28
C ARG A 236 3.21 -12.83 11.76
N THR A 237 3.45 -12.30 12.94
CA THR A 237 4.81 -12.27 13.50
C THR A 237 5.26 -13.71 13.79
N PRO A 238 6.45 -14.15 13.36
CA PRO A 238 6.93 -15.52 13.61
C PRO A 238 7.00 -15.88 15.10
N SER A 239 7.27 -14.88 15.96
CA SER A 239 7.39 -15.03 17.41
C SER A 239 6.04 -14.95 18.15
N ASN A 240 5.01 -14.39 17.53
CA ASN A 240 3.65 -14.37 18.05
C ASN A 240 2.65 -14.49 16.89
N PRO A 241 2.15 -15.69 16.59
CA PRO A 241 1.24 -15.91 15.46
C PRO A 241 -0.13 -15.25 15.63
N ASP A 242 -0.43 -14.77 16.84
CA ASP A 242 -1.67 -14.04 17.14
C ASP A 242 -1.53 -12.54 16.81
N ASN A 243 -0.31 -11.99 16.69
CA ASN A 243 -0.08 -10.60 16.31
C ASN A 243 0.24 -10.50 14.81
N ARG A 244 -0.27 -9.43 14.19
CA ARG A 244 0.10 -9.03 12.84
C ARG A 244 0.97 -7.78 12.91
N THR A 245 2.04 -7.74 12.13
CA THR A 245 2.92 -6.57 12.04
C THR A 245 3.03 -6.12 10.61
N VAL A 246 3.16 -4.82 10.41
CA VAL A 246 3.44 -4.22 9.12
C VAL A 246 4.78 -4.74 8.62
N CYS A 247 4.75 -5.33 7.42
CA CYS A 247 5.94 -5.81 6.72
C CYS A 247 6.20 -5.01 5.44
N SER A 248 5.23 -4.25 4.95
CA SER A 248 5.42 -3.41 3.77
C SER A 248 4.32 -2.38 3.64
N PHE A 249 4.58 -1.32 2.88
CA PHE A 249 3.57 -0.33 2.52
C PHE A 249 3.97 0.37 1.22
N GLY A 250 2.99 0.85 0.48
CA GLY A 250 3.25 1.52 -0.79
C GLY A 250 1.98 1.98 -1.47
N LEU A 251 2.12 2.61 -2.64
CA LEU A 251 0.97 3.09 -3.39
C LEU A 251 0.09 1.92 -3.83
N ALA A 252 -1.22 2.06 -3.63
CA ALA A 252 -2.19 1.04 -4.04
C ALA A 252 -2.24 0.85 -5.57
N THR A 253 -1.80 1.85 -6.34
CA THR A 253 -1.78 1.84 -7.80
C THR A 253 -0.55 1.18 -8.41
N ASP A 254 0.51 0.99 -7.64
CA ASP A 254 1.76 0.45 -8.17
C ASP A 254 1.63 -1.06 -8.43
N ALA A 255 2.49 -1.64 -9.27
CA ALA A 255 2.59 -3.09 -9.45
C ALA A 255 3.61 -3.73 -8.47
N THR A 256 4.01 -2.99 -7.44
CA THR A 256 5.08 -3.30 -6.47
C THR A 256 4.94 -4.60 -5.65
N PHE A 257 3.85 -4.91 -4.94
CA PHE A 257 3.64 -6.17 -4.19
C PHE A 257 3.55 -7.49 -5.02
N PHE A 258 3.86 -7.50 -6.31
CA PHE A 258 4.03 -8.77 -7.03
C PHE A 258 5.43 -9.30 -6.71
N LEU A 259 5.51 -10.59 -6.36
CA LEU A 259 6.68 -11.36 -5.90
C LEU A 259 6.79 -11.30 -4.36
N THR A 260 6.62 -12.41 -3.65
CA THR A 260 7.30 -13.69 -3.91
C THR A 260 6.37 -14.90 -3.79
N PRO A 261 6.68 -16.04 -4.44
CA PRO A 261 6.24 -17.33 -3.92
C PRO A 261 6.84 -17.62 -2.53
#